data_AF-A0A8H5K3E5-F1
#
_entry.id   AF-A0A8H5K3E5-F1
#
_cell.length_a   1.000
_cell.length_b   1.000
_cell.length_c   1.000
_cell.angle_alpha   90.00
_cell.angle_beta   90.00
_cell.angle_gamma   90.00
#
_symmetry.space_group_name_H-M   'P 1'
#
loop_
_entity.id
_entity.type
_entity.pdbx_description
1 polymer ?
#
loop_
_entity_poly.entity_id
_entity_poly.type
_entity_poly.pdbx_seq_one_letter_code
_entity_poly.pdbx_strand_id
1 'polypeptide(L)'
;MAHAFDISPEKHASRVSFIWRQLFVTPPPVSSGEVNLAGRTALVTGATGGIGLEITRQLLGLGCKIIMGVRDEHKGEAVRKDLIQEGNLKDDMVQVWKLDLSSYQSIIAFAANAKSLGNLNIAILNAGIYKVSEAFSPTGYEEGIQINYLSNILLLISLLPIIKKNAPVGETGHICLVSSDTAAWAKFEERTSTPLLPAFKKPMKTWDMGERYGTTKLLGQLFLTALSKRVSSVTLSCANPGLCGGGSDLAREAKGILRFAHKLQCLVLSRTCDVGARTVVHSVTTLHRQAHGHYIEGDKIQPIAPIVYRDEGKEVAERLYEETLEELSFAGCHLKYKTPQKPIIDGVIETIFTWYLITSFTDSEKPPVPPYYKSSLYNMVHTWQLWLSPRPVRRTETPSEPRMLSQNGAALFEFHYERDGRLVVRETHYAENKLVQDGRSGPPLHIHCGQTEYFQVESGTLAVIRNERKSILTKGGGIIKIPPGTRHRFWAEAPVREDLVFRVWAEPQNLDRGFDEAFLRNYLGYLRDCADQNIQPSVFQLALLGWSGDTLLTPPWWVPLWILRLFHFILAHLVGRLFLGYQASYGEYSPNKTRDASIVKKRS
;
A
#
# COMPACT_ATOMS: atom_id res chain seq x y z
N MET A 1 -22.96 14.64 7.30
CA MET A 1 -22.69 14.78 5.85
C MET A 1 -21.62 13.75 5.49
N ALA A 2 -21.74 13.06 4.36
CA ALA A 2 -20.71 12.13 3.91
C ALA A 2 -19.43 12.92 3.63
N HIS A 3 -18.31 12.53 4.23
CA HIS A 3 -17.02 13.11 3.90
C HIS A 3 -16.71 12.81 2.43
N ALA A 4 -16.41 13.84 1.63
CA ALA A 4 -15.97 13.63 0.27
C ALA A 4 -14.54 13.08 0.29
N PHE A 5 -14.28 11.96 -0.37
CA PHE A 5 -12.96 11.35 -0.45
C PHE A 5 -12.33 11.63 -1.81
N ASP A 6 -11.01 11.85 -1.85
CA ASP A 6 -10.24 12.00 -3.10
C ASP A 6 -10.17 10.69 -3.93
N ILE A 7 -10.60 9.58 -3.33
CA ILE A 7 -10.51 8.22 -3.87
C ILE A 7 -11.76 7.44 -3.48
N SER A 8 -12.29 6.64 -4.42
CA SER A 8 -13.45 5.79 -4.10
C SER A 8 -13.08 4.70 -3.09
N PRO A 9 -14.04 4.24 -2.25
CA PRO A 9 -13.80 3.14 -1.33
C PRO A 9 -13.22 1.88 -2.00
N GLU A 10 -13.70 1.51 -3.18
CA GLU A 10 -13.24 0.34 -3.92
C GLU A 10 -11.80 0.48 -4.40
N LYS A 11 -11.43 1.66 -4.91
CA LYS A 11 -10.07 1.93 -5.39
C LYS A 11 -9.10 1.97 -4.21
N HIS A 12 -9.50 2.62 -3.11
CA HIS A 12 -8.73 2.67 -1.87
C HIS A 12 -8.45 1.27 -1.32
N ALA A 13 -9.49 0.43 -1.27
CA ALA A 13 -9.43 -0.96 -0.80
C ALA A 13 -8.66 -1.91 -1.75
N SER A 14 -8.26 -1.49 -2.94
CA SER A 14 -7.56 -2.38 -3.87
C SER A 14 -6.17 -2.78 -3.35
N ARG A 15 -5.74 -4.01 -3.66
CA ARG A 15 -4.38 -4.46 -3.28
C ARG A 15 -3.27 -3.62 -3.91
N VAL A 16 -3.52 -3.07 -5.10
CA VAL A 16 -2.59 -2.17 -5.78
C VAL A 16 -2.46 -0.85 -5.00
N SER A 17 -3.58 -0.26 -4.57
CA SER A 17 -3.58 0.93 -3.71
C SER A 17 -2.86 0.66 -2.38
N PHE A 18 -3.13 -0.47 -1.74
CA PHE A 18 -2.42 -0.90 -0.54
C PHE A 18 -0.90 -0.97 -0.77
N ILE A 19 -0.43 -1.70 -1.79
CA ILE A 19 1.01 -1.83 -2.09
C ILE A 19 1.63 -0.45 -2.37
N TRP A 20 0.95 0.40 -3.14
CA TRP A 20 1.43 1.74 -3.45
C TRP A 20 1.58 2.58 -2.19
N ARG A 21 0.55 2.64 -1.34
CA ARG A 21 0.63 3.39 -0.07
C ARG A 21 1.76 2.85 0.78
N GLN A 22 1.87 1.54 0.87
CA GLN A 22 2.86 0.89 1.70
C GLN A 22 4.30 1.21 1.29
N LEU A 23 4.59 1.33 -0.01
CA LEU A 23 5.91 1.63 -0.55
C LEU A 23 6.23 3.12 -0.67
N PHE A 24 5.22 3.97 -0.90
CA PHE A 24 5.43 5.37 -1.32
C PHE A 24 4.81 6.41 -0.40
N VAL A 25 3.98 6.01 0.57
CA VAL A 25 3.42 6.91 1.58
C VAL A 25 4.12 6.65 2.91
N THR A 26 4.62 7.72 3.53
CA THR A 26 5.17 7.68 4.89
C THR A 26 4.46 8.74 5.71
N PRO A 27 3.65 8.36 6.72
CA PRO A 27 3.08 9.34 7.64
C PRO A 27 4.18 10.21 8.28
N PRO A 28 4.00 11.54 8.31
CA PRO A 28 4.92 12.42 9.02
C PRO A 28 4.92 12.10 10.53
N PRO A 29 6.01 12.40 11.25
CA PRO A 29 6.00 12.35 12.71
C PRO A 29 5.16 13.49 13.28
N VAL A 30 4.45 13.25 14.38
CA VAL A 30 3.77 14.31 15.13
C VAL A 30 4.79 14.99 16.05
N SER A 31 5.00 16.29 15.87
CA SER A 31 5.98 17.07 16.63
C SER A 31 5.40 17.62 17.93
N SER A 32 6.21 17.67 18.99
CA SER A 32 5.85 18.33 20.26
C SER A 32 5.66 19.84 20.13
N GLY A 33 6.16 20.45 19.04
CA GLY A 33 5.90 21.85 18.71
C GLY A 33 4.49 22.10 18.13
N GLU A 34 3.84 21.05 17.62
CA GLU A 34 2.49 21.12 17.04
C GLU A 34 1.43 20.63 18.03
N VAL A 35 1.76 19.58 18.80
CA VAL A 35 0.84 18.93 19.73
C VAL A 35 1.49 18.80 21.11
N ASN A 36 0.77 19.23 22.15
CA ASN A 36 1.17 19.04 23.54
C ASN A 36 0.07 18.32 24.33
N LEU A 37 0.40 17.15 24.90
CA LEU A 37 -0.50 16.31 25.68
C LEU A 37 -0.16 16.31 27.18
N ALA A 38 0.65 17.26 27.66
CA ALA A 38 0.93 17.43 29.08
C ALA A 38 -0.35 17.52 29.91
N GLY A 39 -0.37 16.80 31.04
CA GLY A 39 -1.53 16.72 31.95
C GLY A 39 -2.60 15.71 31.52
N ARG A 40 -2.53 15.16 30.31
CA ARG A 40 -3.45 14.11 29.83
C ARG A 40 -2.90 12.72 30.11
N THR A 41 -3.80 11.77 30.32
CA THR A 41 -3.47 10.34 30.40
C THR A 41 -4.07 9.58 29.22
N ALA A 42 -3.27 8.69 28.62
CA ALA A 42 -3.68 7.77 27.57
C ALA A 42 -3.55 6.30 28.00
N LEU A 43 -4.56 5.50 27.70
CA LEU A 43 -4.47 4.04 27.72
C LEU A 43 -3.96 3.53 26.37
N VAL A 44 -2.96 2.65 26.37
CA VAL A 44 -2.53 1.90 25.19
C VAL A 44 -2.59 0.40 25.49
N THR A 45 -3.42 -0.35 24.75
CA THR A 45 -3.49 -1.81 24.90
C THR A 45 -2.45 -2.51 24.03
N GLY A 46 -1.84 -3.59 24.53
CA GLY A 46 -0.82 -4.32 23.77
C GLY A 46 0.48 -3.51 23.61
N ALA A 47 0.83 -2.72 24.62
CA ALA A 47 1.94 -1.77 24.61
C ALA A 47 3.34 -2.40 24.83
N THR A 48 3.44 -3.73 25.01
CA THR A 48 4.72 -4.40 25.34
C THR A 48 5.59 -4.75 24.12
N GLY A 49 5.21 -4.31 22.93
CA GLY A 49 5.96 -4.53 21.70
C GLY A 49 5.27 -3.99 20.45
N GLY A 50 5.99 -4.02 19.33
CA GLY A 50 5.49 -3.63 18.01
C GLY A 50 4.87 -2.23 17.97
N ILE A 51 3.74 -2.12 17.27
CA ILE A 51 3.05 -0.84 17.06
C ILE A 51 2.61 -0.22 18.39
N GLY A 52 2.14 -1.01 19.35
CA GLY A 52 1.69 -0.51 20.65
C GLY A 52 2.80 0.17 21.45
N LEU A 53 4.00 -0.42 21.44
CA LEU A 53 5.18 0.17 22.09
C LEU A 53 5.56 1.52 21.45
N GLU A 54 5.55 1.59 20.12
CA GLU A 54 5.91 2.82 19.42
C GLU A 54 4.85 3.93 19.57
N ILE A 55 3.57 3.56 19.64
CA ILE A 55 2.49 4.49 20.03
C ILE A 55 2.76 5.05 21.42
N THR A 56 3.09 4.19 22.38
CA THR A 56 3.43 4.60 23.75
C THR A 56 4.61 5.57 23.75
N ARG A 57 5.71 5.24 23.07
CA ARG A 57 6.90 6.10 22.99
C ARG A 57 6.59 7.47 22.37
N GLN A 58 5.81 7.51 21.29
CA GLN A 58 5.44 8.77 20.63
C GLN A 58 4.54 9.64 21.50
N LEU A 59 3.52 9.07 22.16
CA LEU A 59 2.66 9.84 23.06
C LEU A 59 3.41 10.36 24.29
N LEU A 60 4.39 9.60 24.83
CA LEU A 60 5.28 10.08 25.89
C LEU A 60 6.11 11.28 25.41
N GLY A 61 6.62 11.23 24.18
CA GLY A 61 7.34 12.34 23.54
C GLY A 61 6.49 13.61 23.38
N LEU A 62 5.17 13.49 23.35
CA LEU A 62 4.21 14.60 23.37
C LEU A 62 3.81 15.03 24.80
N GLY A 63 4.43 14.46 25.84
CA GLY A 63 4.18 14.78 27.25
C GLY A 63 2.98 14.06 27.87
N CYS A 64 2.40 13.07 27.20
CA CYS A 64 1.24 12.32 27.72
C CYS A 64 1.66 11.27 28.76
N LYS A 65 0.91 11.15 29.86
CA LYS A 65 1.06 10.03 30.81
C LYS A 65 0.43 8.77 30.24
N ILE A 66 1.09 7.62 30.35
CA ILE A 66 0.64 6.37 29.73
C ILE A 66 0.22 5.34 30.77
N ILE A 67 -0.94 4.72 30.55
CA ILE A 67 -1.34 3.46 31.15
C ILE A 67 -1.17 2.37 30.12
N MET A 68 -0.21 1.48 30.34
CA MET A 68 0.03 0.30 29.53
C MET A 68 -0.93 -0.81 29.96
N GLY A 69 -1.96 -1.08 29.16
CA GLY A 69 -2.85 -2.22 29.36
C GLY A 69 -2.20 -3.50 28.81
N VAL A 70 -1.75 -4.38 29.70
CA VAL A 70 -0.94 -5.56 29.34
C VAL A 70 -1.46 -6.85 29.96
N ARG A 71 -1.31 -7.96 29.23
CA ARG A 71 -1.63 -9.30 29.76
C ARG A 71 -0.59 -9.79 30.76
N ASP A 72 0.69 -9.53 30.50
CA ASP A 72 1.81 -9.96 31.34
C ASP A 72 2.44 -8.72 31.98
N GLU A 73 2.21 -8.54 33.28
CA GLU A 73 2.67 -7.38 34.04
C GLU A 73 4.19 -7.37 34.20
N HIS A 74 4.82 -8.54 34.31
CA HIS A 74 6.27 -8.62 34.42
C HIS A 74 6.95 -8.15 33.12
N LYS A 75 6.45 -8.59 31.95
CA LYS A 75 6.89 -8.05 30.66
C LYS A 75 6.59 -6.56 30.53
N GLY A 76 5.42 -6.12 31.01
CA GLY A 76 5.02 -4.71 31.02
C GLY A 76 5.97 -3.84 31.83
N GLU A 77 6.34 -4.27 33.04
CA GLU A 77 7.24 -3.54 33.94
C GLU A 77 8.66 -3.43 33.40
N ALA A 78 9.15 -4.47 32.72
CA ALA A 78 10.43 -4.40 32.01
C ALA A 78 10.41 -3.29 30.94
N VAL A 79 9.39 -3.31 30.07
CA VAL A 79 9.24 -2.29 29.00
C VAL A 79 9.03 -0.89 29.58
N ARG A 80 8.28 -0.77 30.68
CA ARG A 80 8.10 0.50 31.40
C ARG A 80 9.45 1.08 31.84
N LYS A 81 10.31 0.27 32.47
CA LYS A 81 11.63 0.72 32.92
C LYS A 81 12.48 1.22 31.74
N ASP A 82 12.49 0.48 30.64
CA ASP A 82 13.20 0.87 29.43
C ASP A 82 12.69 2.22 28.89
N LEU A 83 11.37 2.40 28.77
CA LEU A 83 10.76 3.66 28.31
C LEU A 83 11.10 4.87 29.21
N ILE A 84 11.04 4.67 30.53
CA ILE A 84 11.38 5.72 31.50
C ILE A 84 12.86 6.11 31.39
N GLN A 85 13.75 5.13 31.26
CA GLN A 85 15.19 5.35 31.12
C GLN A 85 15.54 5.99 29.78
N GLU A 86 15.02 5.46 28.67
CA GLU A 86 15.23 5.98 27.30
C GLU A 86 14.81 7.44 27.17
N GLY A 87 13.66 7.81 27.75
CA GLY A 87 13.10 9.15 27.65
C GLY A 87 13.52 10.12 28.76
N ASN A 88 14.33 9.68 29.73
CA ASN A 88 14.63 10.43 30.96
C ASN A 88 13.37 11.01 31.63
N LEU A 89 12.36 10.15 31.78
CA LEU A 89 11.02 10.54 32.24
C LEU A 89 10.88 10.38 33.75
N LYS A 90 9.89 11.05 34.35
CA LYS A 90 9.51 10.78 35.74
C LYS A 90 8.89 9.39 35.84
N ASP A 91 9.15 8.69 36.94
CA ASP A 91 8.69 7.31 37.16
C ASP A 91 7.16 7.16 37.00
N ASP A 92 6.38 8.17 37.38
CA ASP A 92 4.93 8.14 37.30
C ASP A 92 4.36 8.41 35.89
N MET A 93 5.20 8.72 34.89
CA MET A 93 4.75 8.97 33.50
C MET A 93 4.23 7.72 32.80
N VAL A 94 4.63 6.53 33.25
CA VAL A 94 4.17 5.25 32.70
C VAL A 94 3.68 4.38 33.85
N GLN A 95 2.52 3.75 33.69
CA GLN A 95 1.98 2.77 34.63
C GLN A 95 1.63 1.48 33.89
N VAL A 96 1.83 0.33 34.52
CA VAL A 96 1.47 -0.97 33.96
C VAL A 96 0.25 -1.50 34.67
N TRP A 97 -0.81 -1.77 33.92
CA TRP A 97 -2.08 -2.26 34.46
C TRP A 97 -2.44 -3.58 33.79
N LYS A 98 -2.83 -4.57 34.60
CA LYS A 98 -3.33 -5.85 34.11
C LYS A 98 -4.58 -5.67 33.23
N LEU A 99 -4.51 -6.16 32.00
CA LEU A 99 -5.62 -6.24 31.06
C LEU A 99 -5.47 -7.46 30.16
N ASP A 100 -6.26 -8.49 30.41
CA ASP A 100 -6.35 -9.67 29.56
C ASP A 100 -7.63 -9.64 28.72
N LEU A 101 -7.47 -9.39 27.41
CA LEU A 101 -8.60 -9.36 26.47
C LEU A 101 -9.20 -10.74 26.20
N SER A 102 -8.62 -11.84 26.69
CA SER A 102 -9.27 -13.15 26.66
C SER A 102 -10.31 -13.34 27.77
N SER A 103 -10.39 -12.41 28.74
CA SER A 103 -11.28 -12.51 29.91
C SER A 103 -12.13 -11.26 30.08
N TYR A 104 -13.45 -11.40 29.94
CA TYR A 104 -14.39 -10.31 30.22
C TYR A 104 -14.28 -9.79 31.65
N GLN A 105 -14.04 -10.66 32.62
CA GLN A 105 -13.84 -10.27 34.02
C GLN A 105 -12.61 -9.35 34.17
N SER A 106 -11.52 -9.65 33.45
CA SER A 106 -10.34 -8.78 33.46
C SER A 106 -10.65 -7.40 32.89
N ILE A 107 -11.46 -7.32 31.83
CA ILE A 107 -11.85 -6.05 31.19
C ILE A 107 -12.74 -5.22 32.11
N ILE A 108 -13.71 -5.85 32.75
CA ILE A 108 -14.61 -5.19 33.72
C ILE A 108 -13.82 -4.67 34.92
N ALA A 109 -12.92 -5.47 35.48
CA ALA A 109 -12.07 -5.06 36.60
C ALA A 109 -11.16 -3.89 36.21
N PHE A 110 -10.54 -3.95 35.02
CA PHE A 110 -9.73 -2.85 34.49
C PHE A 110 -10.55 -1.56 34.37
N ALA A 111 -11.75 -1.63 33.78
CA ALA A 111 -12.61 -0.47 33.62
C ALA A 111 -13.10 0.08 34.97
N ALA A 112 -13.38 -0.78 35.95
CA ALA A 112 -13.74 -0.37 37.30
C ALA A 112 -12.61 0.43 37.97
N ASN A 113 -11.36 -0.05 37.85
CA ASN A 113 -10.18 0.66 38.34
C ASN A 113 -9.99 2.00 37.61
N ALA A 114 -10.21 2.03 36.30
CA ALA A 114 -10.07 3.24 35.49
C ALA A 114 -11.05 4.36 35.87
N LYS A 115 -12.18 4.06 36.54
CA LYS A 115 -13.12 5.09 37.06
C LYS A 115 -12.49 6.02 38.10
N SER A 116 -11.42 5.57 38.77
CA SER A 116 -10.68 6.38 39.75
C SER A 116 -9.75 7.42 39.11
N LEU A 117 -9.45 7.28 37.81
CA LEU A 117 -8.60 8.21 37.09
C LEU A 117 -9.35 9.52 36.83
N GLY A 118 -8.75 10.65 37.20
CA GLY A 118 -9.31 11.98 36.96
C GLY A 118 -8.98 12.58 35.58
N ASN A 119 -8.11 11.94 34.80
CA ASN A 119 -7.57 12.52 33.57
C ASN A 119 -7.33 11.49 32.44
N LEU A 120 -8.06 10.37 32.41
CA LEU A 120 -8.02 9.46 31.27
C LEU A 120 -8.78 10.07 30.08
N ASN A 121 -8.04 10.56 29.09
CA ASN A 121 -8.59 11.31 27.96
C ASN A 121 -8.51 10.56 26.63
N ILE A 122 -7.52 9.67 26.49
CA ILE A 122 -7.25 8.95 25.25
C ILE A 122 -7.25 7.45 25.54
N ALA A 123 -7.88 6.66 24.70
CA ALA A 123 -7.73 5.20 24.71
C ALA A 123 -7.42 4.68 23.30
N ILE A 124 -6.32 3.95 23.19
CA ILE A 124 -5.89 3.31 21.96
C ILE A 124 -6.04 1.80 22.15
N LEU A 125 -7.07 1.26 21.50
CA LEU A 125 -7.42 -0.14 21.51
C LEU A 125 -6.65 -0.84 20.38
N ASN A 126 -5.36 -1.08 20.66
CA ASN A 126 -4.38 -1.62 19.71
C ASN A 126 -4.23 -3.15 19.78
N ALA A 127 -4.40 -3.74 20.96
CA ALA A 127 -4.19 -5.16 21.16
C ALA A 127 -5.12 -6.03 20.27
N GLY A 128 -4.50 -7.00 19.60
CA GLY A 128 -5.18 -8.00 18.81
C GLY A 128 -4.27 -9.20 18.50
N ILE A 129 -4.85 -10.25 17.93
CA ILE A 129 -4.19 -11.50 17.59
C ILE A 129 -4.46 -11.89 16.14
N TYR A 130 -3.54 -12.64 15.57
CA TYR A 130 -3.71 -13.31 14.28
C TYR A 130 -3.47 -14.81 14.50
N LYS A 131 -4.54 -15.60 14.40
CA LYS A 131 -4.52 -17.04 14.67
C LYS A 131 -4.08 -17.82 13.45
N VAL A 132 -3.11 -18.73 13.60
CA VAL A 132 -2.70 -19.63 12.51
C VAL A 132 -3.63 -20.83 12.39
N SER A 133 -4.24 -21.26 13.51
CA SER A 133 -5.22 -22.34 13.55
C SER A 133 -6.49 -21.90 14.25
N GLU A 134 -7.63 -22.44 13.82
CA GLU A 134 -8.92 -22.19 14.46
C GLU A 134 -8.90 -22.65 15.92
N ALA A 135 -9.40 -21.79 16.81
CA ALA A 135 -9.54 -22.08 18.24
C ALA A 135 -10.73 -21.31 18.80
N PHE A 136 -11.34 -21.84 19.86
CA PHE A 136 -12.50 -21.26 20.50
C PHE A 136 -12.19 -20.90 21.96
N SER A 137 -12.67 -19.73 22.36
CA SER A 137 -12.57 -19.23 23.72
C SER A 137 -13.62 -19.88 24.64
N PRO A 138 -13.50 -19.76 25.98
CA PRO A 138 -14.47 -20.31 26.93
C PRO A 138 -15.91 -19.78 26.76
N THR A 139 -16.10 -18.62 26.12
CA THR A 139 -17.42 -18.05 25.78
C THR A 139 -18.06 -18.73 24.55
N GLY A 140 -17.33 -19.65 23.91
CA GLY A 140 -17.75 -20.37 22.72
C GLY A 140 -17.49 -19.63 21.41
N TYR A 141 -16.98 -18.40 21.42
CA TYR A 141 -16.59 -17.68 20.21
C TYR A 141 -15.18 -18.05 19.74
N GLU A 142 -14.96 -18.02 18.43
CA GLU A 142 -13.61 -18.10 17.84
C GLU A 142 -12.69 -17.06 18.49
N GLU A 143 -11.46 -17.45 18.86
CA GLU A 143 -10.55 -16.64 19.69
C GLU A 143 -10.25 -15.26 19.09
N GLY A 144 -10.06 -15.17 17.76
CA GLY A 144 -9.89 -13.91 17.05
C GLY A 144 -11.10 -13.01 17.19
N ILE A 145 -12.31 -13.53 16.97
CA ILE A 145 -13.57 -12.78 17.16
C ILE A 145 -13.72 -12.32 18.62
N GLN A 146 -13.46 -13.21 19.58
CA GLN A 146 -13.50 -12.89 21.00
C GLN A 146 -12.55 -11.73 21.35
N ILE A 147 -11.27 -11.82 20.98
CA ILE A 147 -10.24 -10.87 21.43
C ILE A 147 -10.27 -9.59 20.58
N ASN A 148 -10.23 -9.71 19.25
CA ASN A 148 -10.08 -8.54 18.37
C ASN A 148 -11.36 -7.72 18.26
N TYR A 149 -12.52 -8.34 18.44
CA TYR A 149 -13.82 -7.68 18.34
C TYR A 149 -14.51 -7.56 19.71
N LEU A 150 -15.10 -8.63 20.24
CA LEU A 150 -16.00 -8.55 21.40
C LEU A 150 -15.34 -7.91 22.63
N SER A 151 -14.14 -8.36 22.99
CA SER A 151 -13.38 -7.84 24.13
C SER A 151 -12.93 -6.40 23.95
N ASN A 152 -12.48 -6.02 22.75
CA ASN A 152 -12.13 -4.62 22.45
C ASN A 152 -13.37 -3.71 22.48
N ILE A 153 -14.53 -4.18 22.00
CA ILE A 153 -15.79 -3.43 22.07
C ILE A 153 -16.29 -3.31 23.52
N LEU A 154 -16.20 -4.37 24.32
CA LEU A 154 -16.53 -4.32 25.75
C LEU A 154 -15.67 -3.27 26.46
N LEU A 155 -14.36 -3.25 26.19
CA LEU A 155 -13.46 -2.24 26.73
C LEU A 155 -13.81 -0.83 26.25
N LEU A 156 -14.09 -0.66 24.95
CA LEU A 156 -14.52 0.61 24.36
C LEU A 156 -15.75 1.17 25.10
N ILE A 157 -16.80 0.36 25.20
CA ILE A 157 -18.07 0.78 25.81
C ILE A 157 -17.88 1.08 27.30
N SER A 158 -17.06 0.30 28.00
CA SER A 158 -16.77 0.49 29.42
C SER A 158 -15.97 1.77 29.69
N LEU A 159 -15.11 2.20 28.75
CA LEU A 159 -14.30 3.42 28.86
C LEU A 159 -15.03 4.70 28.42
N LEU A 160 -16.06 4.59 27.57
CA LEU A 160 -16.86 5.74 27.10
C LEU A 160 -17.29 6.69 28.23
N PRO A 161 -17.96 6.25 29.31
CA PRO A 161 -18.39 7.16 30.38
C PRO A 161 -17.22 7.79 31.14
N ILE A 162 -16.09 7.08 31.26
CA ILE A 162 -14.90 7.54 31.98
C ILE A 162 -14.22 8.66 31.18
N ILE A 163 -13.97 8.40 29.89
CA ILE A 163 -13.32 9.36 28.99
C ILE A 163 -14.21 10.59 28.78
N LYS A 164 -15.53 10.40 28.68
CA LYS A 164 -16.48 11.51 28.64
C LYS A 164 -16.38 12.40 29.87
N LYS A 165 -16.35 11.81 31.07
CA LYS A 165 -16.29 12.55 32.35
C LYS A 165 -14.99 13.34 32.50
N ASN A 166 -13.88 12.77 32.03
CA ASN A 166 -12.55 13.33 32.21
C ASN A 166 -12.11 14.27 31.08
N ALA A 167 -12.92 14.45 30.02
CA ALA A 167 -12.57 15.31 28.91
C ALA A 167 -12.33 16.77 29.39
N PRO A 168 -11.26 17.44 28.93
CA PRO A 168 -11.02 18.84 29.28
C PRO A 168 -12.18 19.72 28.82
N VAL A 169 -12.39 20.84 29.53
CA VAL A 169 -13.45 21.80 29.19
C VAL A 169 -13.25 22.30 27.76
N GLY A 170 -14.29 22.20 26.92
CA GLY A 170 -14.25 22.60 25.51
C GLY A 170 -13.70 21.53 24.56
N GLU A 171 -13.18 20.42 25.08
CA GLU A 171 -12.61 19.33 24.29
C GLU A 171 -13.42 18.04 24.38
N THR A 172 -13.06 17.06 23.57
CA THR A 172 -13.59 15.70 23.65
C THR A 172 -12.44 14.74 23.89
N GLY A 173 -12.64 13.79 24.81
CA GLY A 173 -11.75 12.63 24.87
C GLY A 173 -11.86 11.78 23.59
N HIS A 174 -10.90 10.88 23.40
CA HIS A 174 -10.72 10.16 22.14
C HIS A 174 -10.54 8.66 22.37
N ILE A 175 -11.31 7.82 21.70
CA ILE A 175 -11.06 6.38 21.61
C ILE A 175 -10.75 5.98 20.17
N CYS A 176 -9.57 5.41 19.94
CA CYS A 176 -9.14 4.91 18.66
C CYS A 176 -9.08 3.38 18.67
N LEU A 177 -9.82 2.73 17.78
CA LEU A 177 -9.76 1.29 17.53
C LEU A 177 -8.76 1.01 16.38
N VAL A 178 -7.70 0.25 16.65
CA VAL A 178 -6.72 -0.07 15.59
C VAL A 178 -7.30 -1.12 14.64
N SER A 179 -7.42 -0.71 13.37
CA SER A 179 -8.02 -1.46 12.28
C SER A 179 -6.96 -1.95 11.28
N SER A 180 -7.37 -2.33 10.08
CA SER A 180 -6.53 -2.92 9.02
C SER A 180 -7.21 -2.81 7.66
N ASP A 181 -6.44 -2.73 6.58
CA ASP A 181 -6.95 -2.88 5.19
C ASP A 181 -7.60 -4.25 4.95
N THR A 182 -7.21 -5.28 5.72
CA THR A 182 -7.79 -6.63 5.60
C THR A 182 -9.30 -6.66 5.86
N ALA A 183 -9.84 -5.65 6.57
CA ALA A 183 -11.28 -5.48 6.72
C ALA A 183 -12.00 -5.34 5.37
N ALA A 184 -11.37 -4.67 4.41
CA ALA A 184 -11.93 -4.46 3.08
C ALA A 184 -11.78 -5.68 2.15
N TRP A 185 -10.98 -6.67 2.55
CA TRP A 185 -10.75 -7.91 1.79
C TRP A 185 -11.49 -9.12 2.35
N ALA A 186 -12.16 -8.97 3.49
CA ALA A 186 -12.98 -10.01 4.06
C ALA A 186 -14.17 -10.32 3.13
N LYS A 187 -14.36 -11.60 2.81
CA LYS A 187 -15.56 -12.09 2.14
C LYS A 187 -16.78 -11.95 3.05
N PHE A 188 -16.55 -12.11 4.36
CA PHE A 188 -17.51 -12.04 5.44
C PHE A 188 -18.73 -12.93 5.17
N GLU A 189 -18.48 -14.24 5.10
CA GLU A 189 -19.51 -15.24 4.76
C GLU A 189 -20.67 -15.25 5.76
N GLU A 190 -20.43 -14.89 7.03
CA GLU A 190 -21.46 -14.87 8.06
C GLU A 190 -22.45 -13.69 7.92
N ARG A 191 -22.21 -12.73 7.03
CA ARG A 191 -22.98 -11.47 6.94
C ARG A 191 -24.48 -11.65 6.70
N THR A 192 -24.92 -12.77 6.16
CA THR A 192 -26.34 -13.09 5.95
C THR A 192 -26.96 -13.87 7.12
N SER A 193 -26.17 -14.28 8.11
CA SER A 193 -26.64 -15.03 9.27
C SER A 193 -27.53 -14.15 10.16
N THR A 194 -28.62 -14.74 10.65
CA THR A 194 -29.53 -14.11 11.63
C THR A 194 -29.92 -15.17 12.65
N PRO A 195 -29.49 -15.06 13.93
CA PRO A 195 -28.61 -14.02 14.48
C PRO A 195 -27.17 -14.12 13.94
N LEU A 196 -26.49 -12.98 13.84
CA LEU A 196 -25.16 -12.82 13.26
C LEU A 196 -24.04 -13.33 14.19
N LEU A 197 -23.99 -12.86 15.44
CA LEU A 197 -22.90 -13.19 16.37
C LEU A 197 -22.79 -14.70 16.64
N PRO A 198 -23.88 -15.45 16.90
CA PRO A 198 -23.80 -16.88 17.13
C PRO A 198 -23.23 -17.68 15.94
N ALA A 199 -23.19 -17.11 14.73
CA ALA A 199 -22.51 -17.75 13.60
C ALA A 199 -21.01 -17.95 13.85
N PHE A 200 -20.37 -17.06 14.61
CA PHE A 200 -18.96 -17.15 14.99
C PHE A 200 -18.66 -18.14 16.12
N LYS A 201 -19.68 -18.83 16.65
CA LYS A 201 -19.52 -19.99 17.55
C LYS A 201 -19.42 -21.31 16.78
N LYS A 202 -19.54 -21.27 15.45
CA LYS A 202 -19.42 -22.43 14.57
C LYS A 202 -18.05 -22.44 13.89
N PRO A 203 -17.45 -23.62 13.65
CA PRO A 203 -16.21 -23.72 12.91
C PRO A 203 -16.40 -23.28 11.46
N MET A 204 -15.36 -22.69 10.89
CA MET A 204 -15.30 -22.41 9.45
C MET A 204 -15.31 -23.73 8.67
N LYS A 205 -15.97 -23.73 7.50
CA LYS A 205 -15.93 -24.90 6.58
C LYS A 205 -14.49 -25.26 6.20
N THR A 206 -13.66 -24.25 6.00
CA THR A 206 -12.22 -24.37 5.80
C THR A 206 -11.57 -23.21 6.50
N TRP A 207 -10.62 -23.48 7.39
CA TRP A 207 -9.95 -22.44 8.13
C TRP A 207 -9.14 -21.55 7.19
N ASP A 208 -9.52 -20.27 7.14
CA ASP A 208 -8.80 -19.22 6.43
C ASP A 208 -8.46 -18.12 7.42
N MET A 209 -7.22 -18.14 7.90
CA MET A 209 -6.68 -17.19 8.87
C MET A 209 -6.75 -15.74 8.38
N GLY A 210 -6.57 -15.50 7.07
CA GLY A 210 -6.61 -14.17 6.48
C GLY A 210 -8.03 -13.62 6.44
N GLU A 211 -8.98 -14.45 6.01
CA GLU A 211 -10.41 -14.16 6.03
C GLU A 211 -10.89 -13.88 7.45
N ARG A 212 -10.63 -14.79 8.41
CA ARG A 212 -11.09 -14.63 9.80
C ARG A 212 -10.56 -13.35 10.42
N TYR A 213 -9.26 -13.07 10.27
CA TYR A 213 -8.66 -11.83 10.77
C TYR A 213 -9.28 -10.59 10.11
N GLY A 214 -9.44 -10.60 8.78
CA GLY A 214 -10.14 -9.55 8.03
C GLY A 214 -11.52 -9.28 8.58
N THR A 215 -12.31 -10.33 8.79
CA THR A 215 -13.65 -10.26 9.37
C THR A 215 -13.63 -9.64 10.77
N THR A 216 -12.69 -9.99 11.64
CA THR A 216 -12.59 -9.34 12.97
C THR A 216 -12.41 -7.82 12.87
N LYS A 217 -11.61 -7.35 11.90
CA LYS A 217 -11.34 -5.92 11.69
C LYS A 217 -12.51 -5.21 11.01
N LEU A 218 -13.24 -5.90 10.14
CA LEU A 218 -14.46 -5.41 9.52
C LEU A 218 -15.59 -5.23 10.53
N LEU A 219 -15.81 -6.19 11.43
CA LEU A 219 -16.80 -6.08 12.51
C LEU A 219 -16.54 -4.82 13.37
N GLY A 220 -15.27 -4.55 13.69
CA GLY A 220 -14.88 -3.33 14.38
C GLY A 220 -15.24 -2.04 13.62
N GLN A 221 -15.02 -2.00 12.30
CA GLN A 221 -15.41 -0.85 11.47
C GLN A 221 -16.93 -0.66 11.40
N LEU A 222 -17.69 -1.73 11.20
CA LEU A 222 -19.15 -1.71 11.15
C LEU A 222 -19.74 -1.22 12.49
N PHE A 223 -19.28 -1.80 13.60
CA PHE A 223 -19.73 -1.42 14.93
C PHE A 223 -19.38 0.03 15.27
N LEU A 224 -18.15 0.47 15.04
CA LEU A 224 -17.73 1.86 15.32
C LEU A 224 -18.52 2.86 14.47
N THR A 225 -18.83 2.51 13.22
CA THR A 225 -19.69 3.33 12.34
C THR A 225 -21.10 3.46 12.92
N ALA A 226 -21.72 2.37 13.37
CA ALA A 226 -23.05 2.41 13.99
C ALA A 226 -23.05 3.17 15.33
N LEU A 227 -22.01 2.98 16.15
CA LEU A 227 -21.86 3.63 17.45
C LEU A 227 -21.61 5.14 17.33
N SER A 228 -20.76 5.58 16.39
CA SER A 228 -20.41 7.00 16.22
C SER A 228 -21.64 7.88 15.92
N LYS A 229 -22.61 7.36 15.16
CA LYS A 229 -23.91 8.05 14.93
C LYS A 229 -24.69 8.32 16.23
N ARG A 230 -24.41 7.56 17.29
CA ARG A 230 -25.14 7.57 18.57
C ARG A 230 -24.36 8.23 19.71
N VAL A 231 -23.06 8.44 19.54
CA VAL A 231 -22.17 8.97 20.58
C VAL A 231 -21.42 10.17 20.03
N SER A 232 -21.78 11.39 20.44
CA SER A 232 -21.06 12.61 20.05
C SER A 232 -20.16 13.19 21.15
N SER A 233 -20.26 12.67 22.37
CA SER A 233 -19.54 13.19 23.54
C SER A 233 -18.08 12.75 23.64
N VAL A 234 -17.67 11.78 22.82
CA VAL A 234 -16.31 11.23 22.76
C VAL A 234 -15.99 11.05 21.28
N THR A 235 -14.80 11.46 20.85
CA THR A 235 -14.34 11.21 19.49
C THR A 235 -14.00 9.74 19.34
N LEU A 236 -14.57 9.08 18.33
CA LEU A 236 -14.38 7.67 18.05
C LEU A 236 -13.75 7.53 16.68
N SER A 237 -12.65 6.82 16.53
CA SER A 237 -12.02 6.63 15.22
C SER A 237 -11.45 5.23 15.05
N CYS A 238 -11.24 4.87 13.79
CA CYS A 238 -10.44 3.71 13.41
C CYS A 238 -9.11 4.19 12.82
N ALA A 239 -7.99 3.54 13.13
CA ALA A 239 -6.71 3.87 12.49
C ALA A 239 -6.03 2.63 11.93
N ASN A 240 -5.41 2.74 10.76
CA ASN A 240 -4.69 1.65 10.11
C ASN A 240 -3.19 1.93 10.03
N PRO A 241 -2.36 1.19 10.77
CA PRO A 241 -0.91 1.38 10.76
C PRO A 241 -0.25 0.85 9.47
N GLY A 242 -1.00 0.17 8.60
CA GLY A 242 -0.46 -0.58 7.46
C GLY A 242 0.27 -1.85 7.91
N LEU A 243 0.97 -2.49 6.97
CA LEU A 243 1.76 -3.68 7.30
C LEU A 243 3.05 -3.24 8.03
N CYS A 244 3.21 -3.64 9.29
CA CYS A 244 4.40 -3.32 10.08
C CYS A 244 5.23 -4.58 10.38
N GLY A 245 6.55 -4.50 10.20
CA GLY A 245 7.49 -5.59 10.42
C GLY A 245 8.62 -5.18 11.37
N GLY A 246 9.55 -6.11 11.65
CA GLY A 246 10.74 -5.83 12.47
C GLY A 246 10.51 -5.73 13.99
N GLY A 247 9.26 -5.71 14.46
CA GLY A 247 8.94 -5.71 15.90
C GLY A 247 7.49 -6.10 16.26
N SER A 248 6.66 -6.42 15.26
CA SER A 248 5.27 -6.84 15.47
C SER A 248 5.17 -8.32 15.87
N ASP A 249 4.57 -8.60 17.03
CA ASP A 249 4.28 -9.95 17.52
C ASP A 249 2.95 -10.51 17.00
N LEU A 250 2.28 -9.84 16.05
CA LEU A 250 0.94 -10.20 15.60
C LEU A 250 0.89 -11.62 14.99
N ALA A 251 1.87 -11.98 14.17
CA ALA A 251 1.98 -13.29 13.50
C ALA A 251 2.87 -14.30 14.25
N ARG A 252 3.00 -14.19 15.58
CA ARG A 252 3.92 -15.02 16.41
C ARG A 252 3.68 -16.53 16.33
N GLU A 253 2.46 -16.96 15.98
CA GLU A 253 2.11 -18.38 15.84
C GLU A 253 2.66 -19.00 14.53
N ALA A 254 3.09 -18.19 13.55
CA ALA A 254 3.58 -18.69 12.27
C ALA A 254 4.90 -19.46 12.43
N LYS A 255 4.94 -20.69 11.89
CA LYS A 255 6.12 -21.58 11.90
C LYS A 255 6.55 -21.97 10.49
N GLY A 256 7.77 -22.47 10.35
CA GLY A 256 8.28 -23.05 9.10
C GLY A 256 8.19 -22.11 7.88
N ILE A 257 7.69 -22.65 6.76
CA ILE A 257 7.60 -21.94 5.48
C ILE A 257 6.69 -20.70 5.56
N LEU A 258 5.65 -20.73 6.39
CA LEU A 258 4.75 -19.60 6.59
C LEU A 258 5.48 -18.44 7.28
N ARG A 259 6.31 -18.74 8.29
CA ARG A 259 7.15 -17.72 8.94
C ARG A 259 8.17 -17.13 7.96
N PHE A 260 8.75 -17.96 7.10
CA PHE A 260 9.69 -17.51 6.07
C PHE A 260 8.99 -16.59 5.04
N ALA A 261 7.84 -17.00 4.52
CA ALA A 261 7.04 -16.20 3.58
C ALA A 261 6.61 -14.86 4.20
N HIS A 262 6.15 -14.87 5.46
CA HIS A 262 5.82 -13.65 6.19
C HIS A 262 7.05 -12.74 6.37
N LYS A 263 8.21 -13.29 6.75
CA LYS A 263 9.46 -12.51 6.85
C LYS A 263 9.85 -11.87 5.51
N LEU A 264 9.74 -12.61 4.40
CA LEU A 264 10.03 -12.09 3.07
C LEU A 264 9.04 -11.00 2.65
N GLN A 265 7.75 -11.20 2.94
CA GLN A 265 6.71 -10.18 2.71
C GLN A 265 7.01 -8.92 3.52
N CYS A 266 7.36 -9.05 4.80
CA CYS A 266 7.73 -7.92 5.63
C CYS A 266 9.00 -7.23 5.12
N LEU A 267 10.01 -7.96 4.66
CA LEU A 267 11.23 -7.37 4.13
C LEU A 267 10.95 -6.44 2.92
N VAL A 268 9.97 -6.81 2.08
CA VAL A 268 9.67 -6.07 0.85
C VAL A 268 8.62 -4.99 1.07
N LEU A 269 7.61 -5.26 1.89
CA LEU A 269 6.42 -4.43 1.99
C LEU A 269 6.20 -3.85 3.38
N SER A 270 6.85 -4.31 4.45
CA SER A 270 6.52 -3.74 5.77
C SER A 270 7.18 -2.40 6.01
N ARG A 271 6.46 -1.51 6.69
CA ARG A 271 7.02 -0.34 7.37
C ARG A 271 7.57 -0.76 8.73
N THR A 272 8.41 0.07 9.31
CA THR A 272 8.77 -0.06 10.72
C THR A 272 7.56 0.25 11.61
N CYS A 273 7.53 -0.34 12.80
CA CYS A 273 6.43 -0.10 13.74
C CYS A 273 6.32 1.37 14.17
N ASP A 274 7.42 2.15 14.18
CA ASP A 274 7.39 3.57 14.52
C ASP A 274 6.64 4.37 13.47
N VAL A 275 6.84 4.07 12.18
CA VAL A 275 6.11 4.71 11.08
C VAL A 275 4.63 4.34 11.13
N GLY A 276 4.30 3.07 11.37
CA GLY A 276 2.90 2.65 11.50
C GLY A 276 2.17 3.29 12.69
N ALA A 277 2.88 3.47 13.81
CA ALA A 277 2.34 4.12 15.01
C ALA A 277 1.93 5.58 14.76
N ARG A 278 2.63 6.31 13.87
CA ARG A 278 2.31 7.72 13.55
C ARG A 278 0.87 7.90 13.09
N THR A 279 0.34 7.00 12.27
CA THR A 279 -1.08 7.05 11.84
C THR A 279 -2.02 7.05 13.05
N VAL A 280 -1.74 6.19 14.02
CA VAL A 280 -2.58 6.04 15.22
C VAL A 280 -2.44 7.26 16.13
N VAL A 281 -1.24 7.83 16.24
CA VAL A 281 -0.99 9.07 16.98
C VAL A 281 -1.71 10.25 16.30
N HIS A 282 -1.60 10.41 14.98
CA HIS A 282 -2.35 11.42 14.21
C HIS A 282 -3.86 11.33 14.44
N SER A 283 -4.40 10.11 14.44
CA SER A 283 -5.82 9.85 14.69
C SER A 283 -6.29 10.48 16.00
N VAL A 284 -5.51 10.41 17.07
CA VAL A 284 -5.89 10.91 18.42
C VAL A 284 -5.35 12.31 18.76
N THR A 285 -4.61 12.94 17.85
CA THR A 285 -3.95 14.23 18.10
C THR A 285 -4.32 15.30 17.09
N THR A 286 -3.93 15.15 15.82
CA THR A 286 -3.98 16.24 14.83
C THR A 286 -5.37 16.44 14.21
N LEU A 287 -6.18 15.39 14.13
CA LEU A 287 -7.51 15.45 13.50
C LEU A 287 -8.62 15.85 14.49
N HIS A 288 -8.35 15.81 15.79
CA HIS A 288 -9.31 16.14 16.86
C HIS A 288 -10.71 15.55 16.59
N ARG A 289 -11.77 16.37 16.67
CA ARG A 289 -13.15 15.94 16.41
C ARG A 289 -13.43 15.50 14.97
N GLN A 290 -12.61 15.88 13.98
CA GLN A 290 -12.83 15.50 12.59
C GLN A 290 -12.69 13.99 12.40
N ALA A 291 -11.88 13.32 13.22
CA ALA A 291 -11.72 11.87 13.22
C ALA A 291 -12.98 11.10 13.65
N HIS A 292 -13.98 11.77 14.23
CA HIS A 292 -15.17 11.11 14.77
C HIS A 292 -15.95 10.34 13.70
N GLY A 293 -16.11 9.03 13.88
CA GLY A 293 -16.77 8.12 12.96
C GLY A 293 -15.95 7.75 11.71
N HIS A 294 -14.68 8.17 11.64
CA HIS A 294 -13.85 8.03 10.45
C HIS A 294 -12.69 7.05 10.64
N TYR A 295 -12.13 6.64 9.50
CA TYR A 295 -10.95 5.80 9.40
C TYR A 295 -9.76 6.63 8.93
N ILE A 296 -8.64 6.45 9.61
CA ILE A 296 -7.43 7.22 9.42
C ILE A 296 -6.35 6.29 8.89
N GLU A 297 -5.71 6.70 7.81
CA GLU A 297 -4.54 6.02 7.25
C GLU A 297 -3.58 7.02 6.62
N GLY A 298 -2.28 6.83 6.88
CA GLY A 298 -1.31 7.90 6.64
C GLY A 298 -1.41 8.91 7.78
N ASP A 299 -1.99 10.05 7.47
CA ASP A 299 -2.19 11.21 8.33
C ASP A 299 -3.56 11.85 8.13
N LYS A 300 -4.43 11.23 7.31
CA LYS A 300 -5.71 11.81 6.90
C LYS A 300 -6.87 10.83 6.97
N ILE A 301 -8.08 11.39 6.91
CA ILE A 301 -9.33 10.65 6.81
C ILE A 301 -9.38 9.94 5.45
N GLN A 302 -9.72 8.66 5.47
CA GLN A 302 -9.74 7.78 4.31
C GLN A 302 -11.01 6.91 4.30
N PRO A 303 -11.39 6.35 3.14
CA PRO A 303 -12.50 5.43 3.06
C PRO A 303 -12.30 4.16 3.89
N ILE A 304 -13.36 3.70 4.55
CA ILE A 304 -13.45 2.36 5.19
C ILE A 304 -13.76 1.27 4.17
N ALA A 305 -13.93 0.02 4.64
CA ALA A 305 -14.30 -1.11 3.80
C ALA A 305 -15.55 -0.79 2.94
N PRO A 306 -15.53 -1.08 1.62
CA PRO A 306 -16.61 -0.69 0.70
C PRO A 306 -18.01 -1.16 1.12
N ILE A 307 -18.10 -2.35 1.75
CA ILE A 307 -19.38 -2.89 2.23
C ILE A 307 -20.10 -1.94 3.18
N VAL A 308 -19.38 -1.16 3.99
CA VAL A 308 -19.97 -0.26 5.00
C VAL A 308 -20.81 0.86 4.35
N TYR A 309 -20.51 1.22 3.11
CA TYR A 309 -21.23 2.24 2.36
C TYR A 309 -22.49 1.71 1.64
N ARG A 310 -22.59 0.39 1.48
CA ARG A 310 -23.71 -0.29 0.79
C ARG A 310 -24.88 -0.50 1.75
N ASP A 311 -26.09 -0.63 1.22
CA ASP A 311 -27.29 -0.81 2.05
C ASP A 311 -27.24 -2.11 2.85
N GLU A 312 -26.77 -3.22 2.24
CA GLU A 312 -26.49 -4.47 2.96
C GLU A 312 -25.56 -4.25 4.17
N GLY A 313 -24.46 -3.50 3.99
CA GLY A 313 -23.54 -3.25 5.10
C GLY A 313 -24.11 -2.35 6.19
N LYS A 314 -24.98 -1.39 5.83
CA LYS A 314 -25.71 -0.58 6.82
C LYS A 314 -26.64 -1.46 7.65
N GLU A 315 -27.40 -2.34 7.03
CA GLU A 315 -28.29 -3.29 7.73
C GLU A 315 -27.51 -4.22 8.67
N VAL A 316 -26.41 -4.79 8.16
CA VAL A 316 -25.52 -5.66 8.95
C VAL A 316 -24.89 -4.90 10.12
N ALA A 317 -24.49 -3.62 9.93
CA ALA A 317 -23.92 -2.81 11.00
C ALA A 317 -24.92 -2.53 12.13
N GLU A 318 -26.18 -2.26 11.81
CA GLU A 318 -27.23 -2.03 12.81
C GLU A 318 -27.56 -3.33 13.57
N ARG A 319 -27.71 -4.46 12.85
CA ARG A 319 -27.91 -5.77 13.50
C ARG A 319 -26.73 -6.16 14.39
N LEU A 320 -25.50 -5.99 13.88
CA LEU A 320 -24.28 -6.25 14.65
C LEU A 320 -24.22 -5.40 15.91
N TYR A 321 -24.60 -4.12 15.82
CA TYR A 321 -24.65 -3.21 16.97
C TYR A 321 -25.61 -3.71 18.04
N GLU A 322 -26.84 -4.05 17.67
CA GLU A 322 -27.87 -4.56 18.60
C GLU A 322 -27.43 -5.87 19.27
N GLU A 323 -27.03 -6.86 18.47
CA GLU A 323 -26.60 -8.16 19.00
C GLU A 323 -25.35 -8.05 19.89
N THR A 324 -24.41 -7.13 19.57
CA THR A 324 -23.21 -6.93 20.40
C THR A 324 -23.56 -6.29 21.74
N LEU A 325 -24.51 -5.36 21.79
CA LEU A 325 -24.96 -4.79 23.06
C LEU A 325 -25.73 -5.79 23.90
N GLU A 326 -26.52 -6.66 23.26
CA GLU A 326 -27.21 -7.75 23.94
C GLU A 326 -26.21 -8.76 24.53
N GLU A 327 -25.25 -9.23 23.73
CA GLU A 327 -24.19 -10.17 24.15
C GLU A 327 -23.36 -9.60 25.31
N LEU A 328 -23.09 -8.29 25.31
CA LEU A 328 -22.29 -7.62 26.34
C LEU A 328 -23.12 -6.99 27.48
N SER A 329 -24.43 -7.22 27.50
CA SER A 329 -25.34 -6.58 28.47
C SER A 329 -25.03 -6.92 29.93
N PHE A 330 -24.47 -8.11 30.18
CA PHE A 330 -24.06 -8.58 31.52
C PHE A 330 -23.06 -7.64 32.22
N ALA A 331 -22.29 -6.86 31.45
CA ALA A 331 -21.31 -5.92 31.99
C ALA A 331 -21.94 -4.59 32.45
N GLY A 332 -23.27 -4.47 32.44
CA GLY A 332 -23.97 -3.22 32.72
C GLY A 332 -23.78 -2.18 31.61
N CYS A 333 -23.39 -2.63 30.41
CA CYS A 333 -23.17 -1.82 29.21
C CYS A 333 -24.49 -1.37 28.57
N HIS A 334 -25.37 -0.70 29.31
CA HIS A 334 -26.55 -0.08 28.74
C HIS A 334 -26.20 1.31 28.20
N LEU A 335 -25.96 1.40 26.90
CA LEU A 335 -25.95 2.69 26.20
C LEU A 335 -27.38 3.24 26.19
N LYS A 336 -27.73 4.06 27.19
CA LYS A 336 -29.02 4.77 27.25
C LYS A 336 -29.08 5.84 26.16
N TYR A 337 -29.38 5.45 24.93
CA TYR A 337 -29.66 6.40 23.85
C TYR A 337 -30.85 5.90 23.03
N LYS A 338 -31.83 6.80 22.83
CA LYS A 338 -33.03 6.53 22.03
C LYS A 338 -32.60 6.08 20.64
N THR A 339 -32.92 4.85 20.27
CA THR A 339 -32.94 4.42 18.88
C THR A 339 -33.80 5.42 18.10
N PRO A 340 -33.35 5.97 16.96
CA PRO A 340 -34.27 6.66 16.06
C PRO A 340 -35.38 5.66 15.74
N GLN A 341 -36.63 5.99 16.11
CA GLN A 341 -37.79 5.20 15.70
C GLN A 341 -37.73 5.03 14.18
N LYS A 342 -37.70 3.78 13.71
CA LYS A 342 -38.03 3.48 12.32
C LYS A 342 -39.37 4.16 12.03
N PRO A 343 -39.50 5.00 10.98
CA PRO A 343 -40.82 5.34 10.50
C PRO A 343 -41.43 4.04 9.98
N ILE A 344 -42.50 3.60 10.65
CA ILE A 344 -43.43 2.63 10.09
C ILE A 344 -44.08 3.36 8.92
N ILE A 345 -43.72 2.98 7.69
CA ILE A 345 -44.53 3.26 6.52
C ILE A 345 -44.81 1.90 5.89
N ASP A 346 -45.81 1.22 6.45
CA ASP A 346 -46.62 0.30 5.68
C ASP A 346 -47.49 1.12 4.73
N GLY A 347 -47.44 0.78 3.45
CA GLY A 347 -48.37 1.23 2.43
C GLY A 347 -48.03 2.55 1.73
N VAL A 348 -48.16 2.54 0.40
CA VAL A 348 -48.44 3.67 -0.53
C VAL A 348 -47.39 4.01 -1.60
N ILE A 349 -46.25 3.31 -1.73
CA ILE A 349 -45.40 3.49 -2.96
C ILE A 349 -45.16 2.18 -3.69
N GLU A 350 -46.27 1.49 -3.98
CA GLU A 350 -46.34 0.43 -4.99
C GLU A 350 -47.09 0.90 -6.26
N THR A 351 -47.21 2.22 -6.49
CA THR A 351 -48.11 2.75 -7.54
C THR A 351 -47.50 3.84 -8.44
N ILE A 352 -46.18 4.08 -8.44
CA ILE A 352 -45.58 5.12 -9.32
C ILE A 352 -44.33 4.67 -10.12
N PHE A 353 -43.89 3.41 -10.05
CA PHE A 353 -42.70 2.96 -10.81
C PHE A 353 -42.96 2.10 -12.06
N THR A 354 -44.22 1.99 -12.50
CA THR A 354 -44.62 1.18 -13.68
C THR A 354 -45.13 2.04 -14.84
N TRP A 355 -44.61 3.27 -15.00
CA TRP A 355 -45.04 4.14 -16.10
C TRP A 355 -43.95 5.10 -16.61
N TYR A 356 -42.68 4.67 -16.67
CA TYR A 356 -41.61 5.44 -17.32
C TYR A 356 -40.54 4.60 -18.06
N LEU A 357 -40.79 3.30 -18.28
CA LEU A 357 -39.86 2.39 -18.96
C LEU A 357 -40.43 1.78 -20.25
N ILE A 358 -41.32 2.49 -20.94
CA ILE A 358 -41.75 2.14 -22.29
C ILE A 358 -41.85 3.44 -23.10
N THR A 359 -41.23 3.44 -24.29
CA THR A 359 -41.11 4.49 -25.31
C THR A 359 -39.96 5.49 -25.14
N SER A 360 -38.84 5.22 -25.82
CA SER A 360 -38.28 6.12 -26.84
C SER A 360 -36.88 5.69 -27.34
N PHE A 361 -36.86 5.21 -28.60
CA PHE A 361 -35.79 5.23 -29.64
C PHE A 361 -34.42 4.56 -29.35
N THR A 362 -34.02 3.42 -29.93
CA THR A 362 -33.72 3.00 -31.34
C THR A 362 -32.57 3.73 -32.04
N ASP A 363 -31.61 2.89 -32.49
CA ASP A 363 -30.55 3.07 -33.52
C ASP A 363 -29.32 3.95 -33.18
N SER A 364 -28.10 3.65 -33.63
CA SER A 364 -27.51 2.55 -34.41
C SER A 364 -25.97 2.67 -34.35
N GLU A 365 -25.26 1.68 -34.92
CA GLU A 365 -23.84 1.67 -35.31
C GLU A 365 -22.77 1.20 -34.30
N LYS A 366 -22.50 -0.11 -34.34
CA LYS A 366 -21.19 -0.70 -34.04
C LYS A 366 -20.55 -1.19 -35.35
N PRO A 367 -19.24 -0.96 -35.61
CA PRO A 367 -18.59 -1.44 -36.82
C PRO A 367 -18.29 -2.96 -36.75
N PRO A 368 -18.13 -3.63 -37.91
CA PRO A 368 -18.09 -5.09 -38.00
C PRO A 368 -16.72 -5.66 -37.61
N VAL A 369 -16.74 -6.81 -36.94
CA VAL A 369 -15.54 -7.62 -36.65
C VAL A 369 -15.35 -8.64 -37.79
N PRO A 370 -14.16 -8.74 -38.43
CA PRO A 370 -13.93 -9.71 -39.50
C PRO A 370 -13.80 -11.15 -38.97
N PRO A 371 -14.13 -12.17 -39.78
CA PRO A 371 -14.16 -13.57 -39.35
C PRO A 371 -12.82 -14.26 -39.65
N TYR A 372 -12.08 -14.71 -38.63
CA TYR A 372 -11.19 -15.87 -38.74
C TYR A 372 -10.97 -16.50 -37.35
N TYR A 373 -11.57 -17.68 -37.16
CA TYR A 373 -11.49 -18.48 -35.93
C TYR A 373 -10.29 -19.43 -35.96
N LYS A 374 -9.44 -19.36 -34.92
CA LYS A 374 -8.66 -20.51 -34.42
C LYS A 374 -8.68 -20.55 -32.88
N SER A 375 -9.48 -21.49 -32.35
CA SER A 375 -9.60 -21.95 -30.94
C SER A 375 -10.02 -20.92 -29.86
N SER A 376 -11.12 -21.20 -29.13
CA SER A 376 -11.68 -20.29 -28.12
C SER A 376 -10.81 -20.14 -26.86
N LEU A 377 -9.92 -21.09 -26.54
CA LEU A 377 -8.98 -20.96 -25.42
C LEU A 377 -7.93 -19.87 -25.68
N TYR A 378 -7.43 -19.75 -26.92
CA TYR A 378 -6.42 -18.75 -27.27
C TYR A 378 -6.99 -17.33 -27.18
N ASN A 379 -8.21 -17.11 -27.67
CA ASN A 379 -8.88 -15.81 -27.58
C ASN A 379 -9.22 -15.42 -26.14
N MET A 380 -9.62 -16.37 -25.29
CA MET A 380 -9.87 -16.07 -23.88
C MET A 380 -8.57 -15.68 -23.16
N VAL A 381 -7.49 -16.47 -23.30
CA VAL A 381 -6.19 -16.15 -22.69
C VAL A 381 -5.64 -14.82 -23.22
N HIS A 382 -5.76 -14.57 -24.52
CA HIS A 382 -5.26 -13.33 -25.12
C HIS A 382 -6.05 -12.09 -24.68
N THR A 383 -7.38 -12.20 -24.53
CA THR A 383 -8.25 -11.11 -24.04
C THR A 383 -7.96 -10.80 -22.57
N TRP A 384 -7.77 -11.82 -21.74
CA TRP A 384 -7.39 -11.65 -20.32
C TRP A 384 -5.98 -11.05 -20.17
N GLN A 385 -5.02 -11.45 -21.01
CA GLN A 385 -3.67 -10.86 -21.04
C GLN A 385 -3.69 -9.37 -21.42
N LEU A 386 -4.50 -8.98 -22.42
CA LEU A 386 -4.64 -7.60 -22.87
C LEU A 386 -5.35 -6.72 -21.81
N TRP A 387 -6.29 -7.30 -21.07
CA TRP A 387 -6.93 -6.63 -19.94
C TRP A 387 -5.98 -6.41 -18.75
N LEU A 388 -5.15 -7.41 -18.42
CA LEU A 388 -4.18 -7.32 -17.32
C LEU A 388 -3.00 -6.40 -17.61
N SER A 389 -2.59 -6.28 -18.88
CA SER A 389 -1.46 -5.44 -19.27
C SER A 389 -1.71 -4.84 -20.66
N PRO A 390 -2.38 -3.67 -20.74
CA PRO A 390 -2.57 -2.95 -21.99
C PRO A 390 -1.23 -2.76 -22.71
N ARG A 391 -1.24 -2.94 -24.03
CA ARG A 391 -0.07 -2.78 -24.90
C ARG A 391 -0.51 -2.08 -26.19
N PRO A 392 0.41 -1.38 -26.89
CA PRO A 392 0.10 -0.73 -28.16
C PRO A 392 -0.61 -1.70 -29.11
N VAL A 393 -1.80 -1.29 -29.58
CA VAL A 393 -2.64 -2.09 -30.48
C VAL A 393 -2.03 -2.14 -31.87
N ARG A 394 -1.38 -1.04 -32.28
CA ARG A 394 -0.54 -0.97 -33.48
C ARG A 394 0.90 -0.72 -33.08
N ARG A 395 1.83 -1.40 -33.72
CA ARG A 395 3.26 -1.07 -33.62
C ARG A 395 3.68 -0.31 -34.86
N THR A 396 4.31 0.84 -34.68
CA THR A 396 4.76 1.67 -35.80
C THR A 396 6.05 1.08 -36.36
N GLU A 397 6.05 0.75 -37.65
CA GLU A 397 7.27 0.40 -38.36
C GLU A 397 8.27 1.55 -38.28
N THR A 398 9.39 1.31 -37.61
CA THR A 398 10.43 2.32 -37.45
C THR A 398 11.35 2.25 -38.66
N PRO A 399 11.59 3.37 -39.38
CA PRO A 399 12.49 3.38 -40.51
C PRO A 399 13.88 2.84 -40.14
N SER A 400 14.51 2.13 -41.09
CA SER A 400 15.89 1.67 -40.99
C SER A 400 16.92 2.81 -41.09
N GLU A 401 16.47 4.06 -41.03
CA GLU A 401 17.33 5.24 -40.98
C GLU A 401 18.36 5.14 -39.83
N PRO A 402 19.58 5.68 -39.98
CA PRO A 402 20.62 5.63 -38.97
C PRO A 402 20.34 6.57 -37.77
N ARG A 403 19.08 6.92 -37.52
CA ARG A 403 18.65 7.82 -36.45
C ARG A 403 17.25 7.48 -35.96
N MET A 404 16.95 7.86 -34.71
CA MET A 404 15.65 7.67 -34.09
C MET A 404 15.37 8.76 -33.05
N LEU A 405 14.13 9.25 -33.00
CA LEU A 405 13.69 10.18 -31.97
C LEU A 405 13.11 9.45 -30.76
N SER A 406 13.35 9.99 -29.57
CA SER A 406 12.67 9.59 -28.35
C SER A 406 11.17 9.92 -28.40
N GLN A 407 10.41 9.37 -27.45
CA GLN A 407 9.07 9.88 -27.17
C GLN A 407 9.09 11.40 -26.97
N ASN A 408 8.06 12.09 -27.48
CA ASN A 408 7.87 13.55 -27.39
C ASN A 408 9.02 14.41 -27.98
N GLY A 409 9.90 13.83 -28.81
CA GLY A 409 10.98 14.56 -29.47
C GLY A 409 11.99 15.20 -28.51
N ALA A 410 12.20 14.60 -27.34
CA ALA A 410 13.12 15.14 -26.33
C ALA A 410 14.60 14.88 -26.66
N ALA A 411 14.90 13.74 -27.28
CA ALA A 411 16.25 13.38 -27.70
C ALA A 411 16.27 12.72 -29.08
N LEU A 412 17.30 13.00 -29.87
CA LEU A 412 17.64 12.33 -31.12
C LEU A 412 18.83 11.39 -30.89
N PHE A 413 18.67 10.13 -31.31
CA PHE A 413 19.69 9.09 -31.25
C PHE A 413 20.19 8.83 -32.66
N GLU A 414 21.49 9.03 -32.91
CA GLU A 414 22.13 8.75 -34.20
C GLU A 414 23.08 7.55 -34.04
N PHE A 415 22.86 6.50 -34.83
CA PHE A 415 23.63 5.26 -34.76
C PHE A 415 24.84 5.34 -35.69
N HIS A 416 26.04 5.36 -35.11
CA HIS A 416 27.30 5.35 -35.84
C HIS A 416 28.05 4.05 -35.60
N TYR A 417 28.51 3.42 -36.69
CA TYR A 417 29.40 2.27 -36.62
C TYR A 417 30.81 2.71 -36.95
N GLU A 418 31.74 2.50 -36.01
CA GLU A 418 33.15 2.73 -36.25
C GLU A 418 33.75 1.64 -37.16
N ARG A 419 34.99 1.86 -37.63
CA ARG A 419 35.67 0.94 -38.57
C ARG A 419 35.86 -0.47 -38.02
N ASP A 420 35.94 -0.62 -36.70
CA ASP A 420 36.04 -1.89 -35.98
C ASP A 420 34.67 -2.54 -35.72
N GLY A 421 33.58 -1.95 -36.22
CA GLY A 421 32.22 -2.43 -36.03
C GLY A 421 31.57 -2.02 -34.70
N ARG A 422 32.26 -1.20 -33.88
CA ARG A 422 31.73 -0.70 -32.61
C ARG A 422 30.56 0.26 -32.86
N LEU A 423 29.44 0.01 -32.18
CA LEU A 423 28.32 0.93 -32.16
C LEU A 423 28.61 2.07 -31.19
N VAL A 424 28.56 3.30 -31.70
CA VAL A 424 28.58 4.54 -30.95
C VAL A 424 27.30 5.30 -31.26
N VAL A 425 26.54 5.62 -30.22
CA VAL A 425 25.29 6.38 -30.35
C VAL A 425 25.59 7.83 -30.00
N ARG A 426 25.28 8.73 -30.93
CA ARG A 426 25.35 10.17 -30.68
C ARG A 426 23.95 10.63 -30.28
N GLU A 427 23.82 11.12 -29.05
CA GLU A 427 22.56 11.59 -28.50
C GLU A 427 22.53 13.12 -28.46
N THR A 428 21.46 13.71 -28.96
CA THR A 428 21.18 15.16 -28.91
C THR A 428 19.91 15.40 -28.12
N HIS A 429 20.02 16.07 -26.97
CA HIS A 429 18.92 16.39 -26.06
C HIS A 429 18.58 17.88 -26.22
N TYR A 430 17.39 18.16 -26.75
CA TYR A 430 17.00 19.51 -27.16
C TYR A 430 16.65 20.40 -25.96
N ALA A 431 17.37 21.51 -25.77
CA ALA A 431 17.23 22.40 -24.63
C ALA A 431 15.83 22.99 -24.50
N GLU A 432 15.15 23.25 -25.61
CA GLU A 432 13.78 23.79 -25.60
C GLU A 432 12.73 22.79 -25.10
N ASN A 433 13.06 21.49 -25.08
CA ASN A 433 12.12 20.46 -24.66
C ASN A 433 11.98 20.43 -23.13
N LYS A 434 10.75 20.50 -22.63
CA LYS A 434 10.45 20.49 -21.20
C LYS A 434 11.01 19.27 -20.45
N LEU A 435 11.03 18.08 -21.08
CA LEU A 435 11.60 16.88 -20.45
C LEU A 435 13.11 17.00 -20.25
N VAL A 436 13.80 17.71 -21.14
CA VAL A 436 15.24 17.98 -21.02
C VAL A 436 15.50 18.98 -19.90
N GLN A 437 14.71 20.07 -19.84
CA GLN A 437 14.78 21.06 -18.74
C GLN A 437 14.53 20.42 -17.37
N ASP A 438 13.60 19.47 -17.28
CA ASP A 438 13.28 18.74 -16.05
C ASP A 438 14.29 17.63 -15.69
N GLY A 439 15.34 17.42 -16.51
CA GLY A 439 16.34 16.37 -16.30
C GLY A 439 15.79 14.95 -16.48
N ARG A 440 14.77 14.78 -17.34
CA ARG A 440 14.06 13.51 -17.61
C ARG A 440 14.27 12.98 -19.03
N SER A 441 15.15 13.59 -19.80
CA SER A 441 15.45 13.18 -21.18
C SER A 441 16.41 11.99 -21.26
N GLY A 442 17.22 11.75 -20.23
CA GLY A 442 18.03 10.54 -20.09
C GLY A 442 17.30 9.41 -19.36
N PRO A 443 17.87 8.19 -19.36
CA PRO A 443 17.26 7.05 -18.72
C PRO A 443 17.16 7.25 -17.19
N PRO A 444 16.13 6.66 -16.55
CA PRO A 444 16.08 6.57 -15.09
C PRO A 444 17.26 5.77 -14.54
N LEU A 445 17.39 5.70 -13.21
CA LEU A 445 18.48 4.98 -12.55
C LEU A 445 18.49 3.50 -12.99
N HIS A 446 19.59 3.07 -13.59
CA HIS A 446 19.74 1.75 -14.18
C HIS A 446 21.14 1.16 -13.94
N ILE A 447 21.33 -0.07 -14.41
CA ILE A 447 22.57 -0.84 -14.28
C ILE A 447 22.80 -1.69 -15.52
N HIS A 448 24.05 -1.74 -15.96
CA HIS A 448 24.55 -2.73 -16.91
C HIS A 448 25.20 -3.88 -16.16
N CYS A 449 24.82 -5.13 -16.40
CA CYS A 449 25.34 -6.27 -15.62
C CYS A 449 26.60 -6.89 -16.23
N GLY A 450 26.74 -6.79 -17.55
CA GLY A 450 27.84 -7.35 -18.34
C GLY A 450 28.63 -6.30 -19.13
N GLN A 451 28.12 -5.09 -19.31
CA GLN A 451 28.79 -4.05 -20.11
C GLN A 451 29.29 -2.85 -19.29
N THR A 452 30.43 -2.32 -19.73
CA THR A 452 30.94 -1.01 -19.32
C THR A 452 30.38 0.03 -20.26
N GLU A 453 29.71 1.05 -19.74
CA GLU A 453 29.18 2.16 -20.54
C GLU A 453 30.15 3.35 -20.52
N TYR A 454 30.28 4.04 -21.65
CA TYR A 454 31.23 5.12 -21.87
C TYR A 454 30.52 6.37 -22.38
N PHE A 455 30.95 7.54 -21.92
CA PHE A 455 30.36 8.83 -22.29
C PHE A 455 31.44 9.83 -22.73
N GLN A 456 31.17 10.56 -23.80
CA GLN A 456 32.01 11.67 -24.27
C GLN A 456 31.14 12.84 -24.72
N VAL A 457 31.24 14.00 -24.04
CA VAL A 457 30.45 15.20 -24.35
C VAL A 457 31.05 15.98 -25.52
N GLU A 458 30.22 16.32 -26.50
CA GLU A 458 30.57 17.19 -27.64
C GLU A 458 30.13 18.65 -27.40
N SER A 459 28.95 18.86 -26.79
CA SER A 459 28.36 20.17 -26.48
C SER A 459 27.42 20.08 -25.27
N GLY A 460 27.18 21.20 -24.58
CA GLY A 460 26.33 21.23 -23.39
C GLY A 460 26.96 20.60 -22.15
N THR A 461 26.12 20.34 -21.14
CA THR A 461 26.54 19.82 -19.83
C THR A 461 25.79 18.54 -19.47
N LEU A 462 26.53 17.43 -19.35
CA LEU A 462 26.00 16.13 -18.95
C LEU A 462 26.21 15.93 -17.45
N ALA A 463 25.15 15.70 -16.70
CA ALA A 463 25.24 15.20 -15.33
C ALA A 463 25.11 13.67 -15.33
N VAL A 464 25.99 13.01 -14.58
CA VAL A 464 25.96 11.57 -14.36
C VAL A 464 25.99 11.32 -12.86
N ILE A 465 25.03 10.56 -12.34
CA ILE A 465 25.11 10.03 -10.98
C ILE A 465 25.61 8.59 -11.04
N ARG A 466 26.62 8.24 -10.25
CA ARG A 466 27.08 6.85 -10.08
C ARG A 466 27.31 6.56 -8.61
N ASN A 467 26.70 5.50 -8.08
CA ASN A 467 26.74 5.17 -6.64
C ASN A 467 26.51 6.41 -5.75
N GLU A 468 25.43 7.15 -6.05
CA GLU A 468 25.00 8.38 -5.35
C GLU A 468 25.91 9.60 -5.46
N ARG A 469 27.05 9.48 -6.16
CA ARG A 469 27.94 10.61 -6.42
C ARG A 469 27.64 11.22 -7.78
N LYS A 470 27.26 12.49 -7.78
CA LYS A 470 27.05 13.28 -9.00
C LYS A 470 28.38 13.73 -9.57
N SER A 471 28.56 13.57 -10.87
CA SER A 471 29.67 14.09 -11.68
C SER A 471 29.09 14.91 -12.82
N ILE A 472 29.76 15.99 -13.20
CA ILE A 472 29.36 16.87 -14.30
C ILE A 472 30.44 16.79 -15.37
N LEU A 473 30.03 16.60 -16.63
CA LEU A 473 30.91 16.61 -17.78
C LEU A 473 30.54 17.74 -18.73
N THR A 474 31.56 18.35 -19.30
CA THR A 474 31.47 19.32 -20.39
C THR A 474 32.41 18.88 -21.52
N LYS A 475 32.32 19.58 -22.66
CA LYS A 475 33.28 19.42 -23.75
C LYS A 475 34.73 19.54 -23.23
N GLY A 476 35.58 18.58 -23.60
CA GLY A 476 36.98 18.51 -23.13
C GLY A 476 37.20 17.79 -21.80
N GLY A 477 36.13 17.38 -21.09
CA GLY A 477 36.21 16.65 -19.81
C GLY A 477 36.66 15.18 -19.89
N GLY A 478 37.12 14.72 -21.06
CA GLY A 478 37.54 13.34 -21.30
C GLY A 478 36.37 12.35 -21.43
N ILE A 479 36.70 11.06 -21.32
CA ILE A 479 35.74 9.95 -21.41
C ILE A 479 35.43 9.45 -20.00
N ILE A 480 34.15 9.46 -19.61
CA ILE A 480 33.72 8.75 -18.39
C ILE A 480 33.44 7.30 -18.70
N LYS A 481 33.88 6.43 -17.79
CA LYS A 481 33.63 4.99 -17.81
C LYS A 481 32.75 4.60 -16.64
N ILE A 482 31.72 3.81 -16.90
CA ILE A 482 30.81 3.25 -15.92
C ILE A 482 30.95 1.73 -15.95
N PRO A 483 31.66 1.13 -14.97
CA PRO A 483 31.86 -0.32 -14.94
C PRO A 483 30.55 -1.10 -14.79
N PRO A 484 30.50 -2.38 -15.23
CA PRO A 484 29.37 -3.26 -15.00
C PRO A 484 29.07 -3.35 -13.50
N GLY A 485 27.80 -3.47 -13.15
CA GLY A 485 27.37 -3.52 -11.76
C GLY A 485 27.22 -2.15 -11.09
N THR A 486 27.56 -1.07 -11.76
CA THR A 486 27.45 0.30 -11.21
C THR A 486 26.04 0.83 -11.43
N ARG A 487 25.39 1.33 -10.36
CA ARG A 487 24.11 2.04 -10.50
C ARG A 487 24.36 3.44 -11.00
N HIS A 488 23.73 3.80 -12.11
CA HIS A 488 23.93 5.11 -12.71
C HIS A 488 22.72 5.62 -13.47
N ARG A 489 22.73 6.92 -13.70
CA ARG A 489 21.77 7.64 -14.54
C ARG A 489 22.46 8.89 -15.07
N PHE A 490 22.03 9.39 -16.22
CA PHE A 490 22.55 10.61 -16.80
C PHE A 490 21.44 11.53 -17.32
N TRP A 491 21.69 12.84 -17.35
CA TRP A 491 20.72 13.85 -17.81
C TRP A 491 21.43 15.15 -18.21
N ALA A 492 20.71 16.05 -18.89
CA ALA A 492 21.17 17.42 -19.14
C ALA A 492 21.16 18.25 -17.84
N GLU A 493 22.30 18.77 -17.42
CA GLU A 493 22.42 19.49 -16.14
C GLU A 493 21.74 20.86 -16.19
N ALA A 494 20.91 21.15 -15.19
CA ALA A 494 20.25 22.44 -15.06
C ALA A 494 21.23 23.53 -14.55
N PRO A 495 21.14 24.79 -15.01
CA PRO A 495 20.20 25.28 -16.02
C PRO A 495 20.61 24.86 -17.45
N VAL A 496 19.67 24.28 -18.22
CA VAL A 496 19.93 23.83 -19.60
C VAL A 496 19.77 25.02 -20.55
N ARG A 497 20.90 25.58 -21.00
CA ARG A 497 20.95 26.79 -21.86
C ARG A 497 21.19 26.49 -23.34
N GLU A 498 21.70 25.31 -23.66
CA GLU A 498 22.02 24.85 -25.01
C GLU A 498 21.79 23.34 -25.09
N ASP A 499 21.65 22.82 -26.32
CA ASP A 499 21.46 21.39 -26.56
C ASP A 499 22.63 20.58 -25.99
N LEU A 500 22.30 19.54 -25.23
CA LEU A 500 23.29 18.58 -24.77
C LEU A 500 23.54 17.57 -25.89
N VAL A 501 24.80 17.46 -26.32
CA VAL A 501 25.23 16.51 -27.35
C VAL A 501 26.39 15.68 -26.84
N PHE A 502 26.25 14.36 -26.85
CA PHE A 502 27.30 13.44 -26.40
C PHE A 502 27.26 12.12 -27.16
N ARG A 503 28.38 11.40 -27.11
CA ARG A 503 28.51 10.02 -27.59
C ARG A 503 28.42 9.07 -26.42
N VAL A 504 27.67 7.99 -26.59
CA VAL A 504 27.57 6.87 -25.67
C VAL A 504 27.82 5.54 -26.39
N TRP A 505 28.57 4.64 -25.75
CA TRP A 505 28.80 3.28 -26.24
C TRP A 505 29.05 2.32 -25.08
N ALA A 506 28.89 1.03 -25.33
CA ALA A 506 29.04 -0.02 -24.31
C ALA A 506 30.02 -1.10 -24.75
N GLU A 507 30.85 -1.63 -23.83
CA GLU A 507 31.78 -2.74 -24.11
C GLU A 507 31.60 -3.90 -23.13
N PRO A 508 31.73 -5.17 -23.57
CA PRO A 508 32.04 -5.60 -24.94
C PRO A 508 30.85 -5.45 -25.89
N GLN A 509 31.14 -5.24 -27.17
CA GLN A 509 30.15 -5.27 -28.26
C GLN A 509 29.69 -6.71 -28.59
N ASN A 510 28.61 -6.85 -29.37
CA ASN A 510 28.12 -8.12 -29.93
C ASN A 510 27.74 -9.21 -28.91
N LEU A 511 27.21 -8.82 -27.75
CA LEU A 511 26.64 -9.77 -26.80
C LEU A 511 25.26 -10.26 -27.27
N ASP A 512 24.91 -11.51 -26.91
CA ASP A 512 23.55 -12.04 -27.06
C ASP A 512 22.49 -11.14 -26.39
N ARG A 513 22.92 -10.45 -25.33
CA ARG A 513 22.16 -9.43 -24.59
C ARG A 513 23.07 -8.27 -24.27
N GLY A 514 22.74 -7.09 -24.78
CA GLY A 514 23.53 -5.89 -24.56
C GLY A 514 22.87 -4.63 -25.09
N PHE A 515 23.42 -3.50 -24.69
CA PHE A 515 23.19 -2.18 -25.23
C PHE A 515 23.65 -2.18 -26.69
N ASP A 516 22.70 -2.31 -27.60
CA ASP A 516 22.90 -2.27 -29.05
C ASP A 516 21.75 -1.54 -29.74
N GLU A 517 21.86 -1.35 -31.05
CA GLU A 517 20.85 -0.68 -31.85
C GLU A 517 19.49 -1.39 -31.79
N ALA A 518 19.47 -2.73 -31.75
CA ALA A 518 18.22 -3.50 -31.69
C ALA A 518 17.47 -3.25 -30.38
N PHE A 519 18.19 -3.22 -29.25
CA PHE A 519 17.64 -2.83 -27.96
C PHE A 519 17.08 -1.42 -27.99
N LEU A 520 17.87 -0.43 -28.43
CA LEU A 520 17.46 0.97 -28.45
C LEU A 520 16.23 1.20 -29.31
N ARG A 521 16.18 0.61 -30.51
CA ARG A 521 15.03 0.69 -31.39
C ARG A 521 13.77 0.09 -30.78
N ASN A 522 13.89 -1.09 -30.17
CA ASN A 522 12.76 -1.73 -29.50
C ASN A 522 12.28 -0.95 -28.27
N TYR A 523 13.20 -0.41 -27.47
CA TYR A 523 12.89 0.33 -26.26
C TYR A 523 12.22 1.66 -26.59
N LEU A 524 12.83 2.46 -27.47
CA LEU A 524 12.31 3.76 -27.89
C LEU A 524 11.03 3.61 -28.72
N GLY A 525 10.96 2.61 -29.60
CA GLY A 525 9.78 2.34 -30.42
C GLY A 525 8.56 1.96 -29.57
N TYR A 526 8.76 1.09 -28.59
CA TYR A 526 7.71 0.71 -27.64
C TYR A 526 7.21 1.91 -26.82
N LEU A 527 8.13 2.73 -26.29
CA LEU A 527 7.77 3.92 -25.52
C LEU A 527 7.01 4.94 -26.36
N ARG A 528 7.43 5.16 -27.61
CA ARG A 528 6.76 6.06 -28.55
C ARG A 528 5.34 5.58 -28.86
N ASP A 529 5.15 4.32 -29.22
CA ASP A 529 3.80 3.82 -29.54
C ASP A 529 2.87 3.80 -28.32
N CYS A 530 3.41 3.56 -27.12
CA CYS A 530 2.68 3.74 -25.87
C CYS A 530 2.22 5.20 -25.72
N ALA A 531 3.11 6.17 -25.93
CA ALA A 531 2.77 7.59 -25.85
C ALA A 531 1.73 8.01 -26.90
N ASP A 532 1.92 7.62 -28.17
CA ASP A 532 1.04 7.96 -29.29
C ASP A 532 -0.38 7.39 -29.11
N GLN A 533 -0.49 6.26 -28.41
CA GLN A 533 -1.79 5.62 -28.11
C GLN A 533 -2.32 5.96 -26.71
N ASN A 534 -1.66 6.87 -25.98
CA ASN A 534 -2.00 7.25 -24.60
C ASN A 534 -2.11 6.06 -23.64
N ILE A 535 -1.19 5.11 -23.77
CA ILE A 535 -1.07 3.88 -22.97
C ILE A 535 0.16 4.01 -22.07
N GLN A 536 0.00 3.72 -20.77
CA GLN A 536 1.13 3.63 -19.86
C GLN A 536 2.02 2.43 -20.23
N PRO A 537 3.35 2.61 -20.39
CA PRO A 537 4.26 1.52 -20.68
C PRO A 537 4.20 0.42 -19.62
N SER A 538 4.11 -0.84 -20.04
CA SER A 538 4.07 -1.97 -19.13
C SER A 538 5.44 -2.19 -18.48
N VAL A 539 5.47 -2.20 -17.15
CA VAL A 539 6.67 -2.51 -16.38
C VAL A 539 7.25 -3.88 -16.72
N PHE A 540 6.42 -4.84 -17.16
CA PHE A 540 6.85 -6.18 -17.55
C PHE A 540 7.52 -6.19 -18.92
N GLN A 541 6.98 -5.43 -19.89
CA GLN A 541 7.62 -5.25 -21.19
C GLN A 541 8.94 -4.48 -21.05
N LEU A 542 8.96 -3.40 -20.26
CA LEU A 542 10.19 -2.65 -19.98
C LEU A 542 11.25 -3.50 -19.28
N ALA A 543 10.85 -4.34 -18.33
CA ALA A 543 11.76 -5.29 -17.69
C ALA A 543 12.32 -6.31 -18.70
N LEU A 544 11.50 -6.80 -19.64
CA LEU A 544 11.92 -7.76 -20.67
C LEU A 544 12.85 -7.14 -21.72
N LEU A 545 12.55 -5.92 -22.19
CA LEU A 545 13.43 -5.17 -23.10
C LEU A 545 14.75 -4.81 -22.41
N GLY A 546 14.68 -4.29 -21.19
CA GLY A 546 15.85 -3.96 -20.38
C GLY A 546 16.73 -5.18 -20.11
N TRP A 547 16.13 -6.32 -19.77
CA TRP A 547 16.88 -7.58 -19.62
C TRP A 547 17.60 -8.00 -20.90
N SER A 548 16.95 -7.81 -22.04
CA SER A 548 17.54 -8.13 -23.34
C SER A 548 18.65 -7.14 -23.69
N GLY A 549 18.54 -5.89 -23.27
CA GLY A 549 19.53 -4.83 -23.47
C GLY A 549 20.65 -4.77 -22.43
N ASP A 550 20.76 -5.77 -21.55
CA ASP A 550 21.63 -5.69 -20.36
C ASP A 550 21.48 -4.34 -19.61
N THR A 551 20.27 -3.80 -19.54
CA THR A 551 19.96 -2.48 -18.98
C THR A 551 18.80 -2.64 -18.00
N LEU A 552 19.09 -2.92 -16.73
CA LEU A 552 18.06 -3.16 -15.72
C LEU A 552 17.73 -1.87 -14.97
N LEU A 553 16.44 -1.56 -14.84
CA LEU A 553 15.99 -0.43 -14.03
C LEU A 553 16.23 -0.73 -12.55
N THR A 554 16.62 0.25 -11.75
CA THR A 554 16.94 0.00 -10.33
C THR A 554 16.10 0.86 -9.38
N PRO A 555 15.48 0.26 -8.33
CA PRO A 555 14.97 0.98 -7.17
C PRO A 555 16.16 1.47 -6.29
N PRO A 556 15.96 2.08 -5.10
CA PRO A 556 17.04 2.74 -4.36
C PRO A 556 18.23 1.81 -4.02
N TRP A 557 19.36 2.42 -3.72
CA TRP A 557 20.71 1.84 -3.60
C TRP A 557 20.85 0.64 -2.64
N TRP A 558 19.92 0.42 -1.72
CA TRP A 558 19.98 -0.63 -0.68
C TRP A 558 19.68 -2.05 -1.18
N VAL A 559 19.11 -2.24 -2.38
CA VAL A 559 18.78 -3.58 -2.89
C VAL A 559 20.05 -4.31 -3.36
N PRO A 560 20.38 -5.51 -2.87
CA PRO A 560 21.50 -6.30 -3.39
C PRO A 560 21.36 -6.63 -4.89
N LEU A 561 22.46 -6.56 -5.66
CA LEU A 561 22.44 -6.76 -7.12
C LEU A 561 21.86 -8.12 -7.57
N TRP A 562 22.12 -9.18 -6.80
CA TRP A 562 21.60 -10.51 -7.11
C TRP A 562 20.07 -10.59 -6.91
N ILE A 563 19.52 -9.88 -5.91
CA ILE A 563 18.07 -9.76 -5.70
C ILE A 563 17.44 -8.96 -6.84
N LEU A 564 18.06 -7.84 -7.20
CA LEU A 564 17.63 -7.01 -8.32
C LEU A 564 17.54 -7.82 -9.62
N ARG A 565 18.58 -8.62 -9.90
CA ARG A 565 18.66 -9.46 -11.09
C ARG A 565 17.62 -10.59 -11.06
N LEU A 566 17.43 -11.24 -9.92
CA LEU A 566 16.37 -12.26 -9.76
C LEU A 566 14.98 -11.66 -9.95
N PHE A 567 14.72 -10.50 -9.36
CA PHE A 567 13.45 -9.79 -9.50
C PHE A 567 13.17 -9.42 -10.96
N HIS A 568 14.15 -8.84 -11.66
CA HIS A 568 14.02 -8.54 -13.09
C HIS A 568 13.81 -9.79 -13.93
N PHE A 569 14.49 -10.89 -13.61
CA PHE A 569 14.29 -12.16 -14.31
C PHE A 569 12.83 -12.63 -14.19
N ILE A 570 12.27 -12.59 -12.98
CA ILE A 570 10.87 -12.97 -12.72
C ILE A 570 9.92 -12.04 -13.48
N LEU A 571 10.08 -10.73 -13.38
CA LEU A 571 9.23 -9.78 -14.09
C LEU A 571 9.30 -9.95 -15.62
N ALA A 572 10.51 -10.11 -16.16
CA ALA A 572 10.74 -10.21 -17.60
C ALA A 572 10.24 -11.56 -18.16
N HIS A 573 10.68 -12.68 -17.59
CA HIS A 573 10.51 -14.00 -18.20
C HIS A 573 9.29 -14.72 -17.68
N LEU A 574 9.09 -14.75 -16.36
CA LEU A 574 7.97 -15.47 -15.78
C LEU A 574 6.68 -14.69 -16.02
N VAL A 575 6.63 -13.41 -15.65
CA VAL A 575 5.41 -12.62 -15.79
C VAL A 575 5.27 -12.07 -17.21
N GLY A 576 6.27 -11.33 -17.70
CA GLY A 576 6.20 -10.68 -19.01
C GLY A 576 6.08 -11.68 -20.16
N ARG A 577 7.09 -12.51 -20.36
CA ARG A 577 7.14 -13.43 -21.50
C ARG A 577 6.16 -14.59 -21.36
N LEU A 578 6.21 -15.35 -20.26
CA LEU A 578 5.42 -16.58 -20.12
C LEU A 578 3.93 -16.31 -19.85
N PHE A 579 3.60 -15.43 -18.90
CA PHE A 579 2.19 -15.17 -18.56
C PHE A 579 1.51 -14.13 -19.46
N LEU A 580 2.20 -13.05 -19.84
CA LEU A 580 1.61 -11.94 -20.61
C LEU A 580 1.92 -12.00 -22.12
N GLY A 581 2.81 -12.89 -22.55
CA GLY A 581 3.15 -13.07 -23.96
C GLY A 581 3.95 -11.92 -24.57
N TYR A 582 4.66 -11.15 -23.74
CA TYR A 582 5.55 -10.09 -24.20
C TYR A 582 6.80 -10.64 -24.90
N GLN A 583 7.36 -9.88 -25.84
CA GLN A 583 8.52 -10.30 -26.63
C GLN A 583 9.74 -9.46 -26.30
N ALA A 584 10.92 -10.09 -26.38
CA ALA A 584 12.22 -9.45 -26.17
C ALA A 584 12.62 -8.50 -27.31
N SER A 585 11.95 -8.63 -28.47
CA SER A 585 12.12 -7.79 -29.65
C SER A 585 10.87 -7.90 -30.52
N TYR A 586 10.53 -6.82 -31.21
CA TYR A 586 9.49 -6.71 -32.22
C TYR A 586 10.13 -6.32 -33.56
N GLY A 587 9.77 -7.03 -34.63
CA GLY A 587 10.35 -6.79 -35.97
C GLY A 587 9.97 -5.42 -36.51
N GLU A 588 8.81 -4.90 -36.12
CA GLU A 588 8.30 -3.58 -36.44
C GLU A 588 9.24 -2.46 -35.96
N TYR A 589 9.92 -2.66 -34.83
CA TYR A 589 10.87 -1.67 -34.29
C TYR A 589 12.29 -1.89 -34.81
N SER A 590 12.69 -3.14 -35.02
CA SER A 590 14.05 -3.51 -35.40
C SER A 590 14.04 -4.50 -36.57
N PRO A 591 13.81 -4.02 -37.81
CA PRO A 591 13.63 -4.87 -38.99
C PRO A 591 14.86 -5.71 -39.35
N ASN A 592 16.07 -5.32 -38.91
CA ASN A 592 17.32 -5.97 -39.31
C ASN A 592 17.92 -6.95 -38.27
N LYS A 593 17.33 -7.10 -37.08
CA LYS A 593 17.80 -8.03 -36.03
C LYS A 593 16.63 -8.50 -35.16
N THR A 594 16.12 -9.71 -35.39
CA THR A 594 15.23 -10.37 -34.43
C THR A 594 16.06 -11.19 -33.44
N ARG A 595 16.04 -10.80 -32.16
CA ARG A 595 16.76 -11.51 -31.08
C ARG A 595 16.17 -12.89 -30.73
N ASP A 596 15.10 -13.32 -31.41
CA ASP A 596 14.25 -14.45 -30.98
C ASP A 596 14.40 -15.74 -31.82
N ALA A 597 15.41 -15.84 -32.70
CA ALA A 597 15.57 -17.01 -33.58
C ALA A 597 16.34 -18.22 -32.98
N SER A 598 16.91 -18.15 -31.76
CA SER A 598 17.86 -19.17 -31.28
C SER A 598 17.42 -20.05 -30.09
N ILE A 599 16.23 -19.84 -29.49
CA ILE A 599 15.85 -20.58 -28.26
C ILE A 599 15.02 -21.85 -28.51
N VAL A 600 14.56 -22.15 -29.73
CA VAL A 600 13.69 -23.32 -30.01
C VAL A 600 14.38 -24.47 -30.77
N LYS A 601 15.66 -24.37 -31.16
CA LYS A 601 16.29 -25.38 -32.05
C LYS A 601 17.56 -26.09 -31.59
N LYS A 602 17.87 -26.11 -30.28
CA LYS A 602 18.89 -27.03 -29.75
C LYS A 602 18.47 -27.61 -28.39
N ARG A 603 17.61 -28.62 -28.44
CA ARG A 603 17.48 -29.74 -27.49
C ARG A 603 16.48 -30.73 -28.10
N SER A 604 16.96 -31.46 -29.10
CA SER A 604 16.43 -32.76 -29.54
C SER A 604 17.59 -33.73 -29.45
#